data_AF-A0A1V3TFD5-F1
#
_entry.id   AF-A0A1V3TFD5-F1
#
_cell.length_a   1.000
_cell.length_b   1.000
_cell.length_c   1.000
_cell.angle_alpha   90.00
_cell.angle_beta   90.00
_cell.angle_gamma   90.00
#
_symmetry.space_group_name_H-M   'P 1'
#
loop_
_entity.id
_entity.type
_entity.pdbx_description
1 polymer ?
#
loop_
_entity_poly.entity_id
_entity_poly.type
_entity_poly.pdbx_seq_one_letter_code
_entity_poly.pdbx_strand_id
1 'polypeptide(L)' 'MTATSAPINLDKLRNAVQKFGSHSFTTVQVARDYQGDEQQLSAADTQHFEALLRRHAALLGIAPQVSGTGGATVWQALS' A
#
# COMPACT_ATOMS: atom_id res chain seq x y z
N MET A 1 -0.91 13.56 -24.46
CA MET A 1 -1.78 12.36 -24.32
C MET A 1 -1.83 12.04 -22.83
N THR A 2 -2.93 12.40 -22.17
CA THR A 2 -3.14 12.18 -20.74
C THR A 2 -3.30 10.68 -20.51
N ALA A 3 -2.32 10.05 -19.86
CA ALA A 3 -2.50 8.69 -19.36
C ALA A 3 -3.69 8.72 -18.40
N THR A 4 -4.81 8.14 -18.81
CA THR A 4 -5.96 7.89 -17.95
C THR A 4 -5.52 6.83 -16.94
N SER A 5 -4.79 7.27 -15.92
CA SER A 5 -4.48 6.47 -14.74
C SER A 5 -5.85 6.06 -14.20
N ALA A 6 -6.20 4.78 -14.35
CA ALA A 6 -7.44 4.25 -13.80
C ALA A 6 -7.53 4.73 -12.34
N PRO A 7 -8.66 5.32 -11.90
CA PRO A 7 -8.75 5.86 -10.56
C PRO A 7 -8.44 4.75 -9.57
N ILE A 8 -7.45 4.98 -8.70
CA ILE A 8 -7.18 4.05 -7.60
C ILE A 8 -8.47 3.81 -6.84
N ASN A 9 -8.86 2.55 -6.74
CA ASN A 9 -10.05 2.12 -6.02
C ASN A 9 -9.69 2.03 -4.53
N LEU A 10 -9.97 3.12 -3.80
CA LEU A 10 -9.68 3.20 -2.37
C LEU A 10 -10.41 2.12 -1.56
N ASP A 11 -11.59 1.66 -1.97
CA ASP A 11 -12.28 0.55 -1.32
C ASP A 11 -11.52 -0.77 -1.49
N LYS A 12 -10.99 -1.05 -2.69
CA LYS A 12 -10.13 -2.23 -2.90
C LYS A 12 -8.86 -2.13 -2.07
N LEU A 13 -8.23 -0.95 -2.02
CA LEU A 13 -7.04 -0.72 -1.20
C LEU A 13 -7.33 -0.91 0.29
N ARG A 14 -8.47 -0.41 0.77
CA ARG A 14 -8.93 -0.62 2.15
C ARG A 14 -9.13 -2.09 2.46
N ASN A 15 -9.82 -2.83 1.58
CA ASN A 15 -10.01 -4.27 1.77
C ASN A 15 -8.67 -5.01 1.82
N ALA A 16 -7.73 -4.67 0.92
CA ALA A 16 -6.39 -5.24 0.91
C ALA A 16 -5.64 -4.96 2.23
N VAL A 17 -5.69 -3.71 2.71
CA VAL A 17 -5.07 -3.32 3.98
C VAL A 17 -5.73 -4.02 5.17
N GLN A 18 -7.06 -4.10 5.20
CA GLN A 18 -7.82 -4.72 6.28
C GLN A 18 -7.58 -6.23 6.41
N LYS A 19 -7.24 -6.92 5.31
CA LYS A 19 -6.85 -8.35 5.36
C LYS A 19 -5.65 -8.60 6.27
N PHE A 20 -4.73 -7.64 6.38
CA PHE A 20 -3.57 -7.78 7.26
C PHE A 20 -3.94 -7.63 8.73
N GLY A 21 -5.07 -6.97 9.05
CA GLY A 21 -5.54 -6.77 10.41
C GLY A 21 -4.46 -6.13 11.29
N SER A 22 -4.21 -6.72 12.46
CA SER A 22 -3.19 -6.26 13.40
C SER A 22 -1.74 -6.62 13.00
N HIS A 23 -1.55 -7.36 11.90
CA HIS A 23 -0.20 -7.73 11.45
C HIS A 23 0.45 -6.57 10.69
N SER A 24 1.77 -6.47 10.83
CA SER A 24 2.56 -5.56 10.02
C SER A 24 2.69 -6.08 8.60
N PHE A 25 2.64 -5.19 7.61
CA PHE A 25 2.72 -5.53 6.20
C PHE A 25 3.57 -4.51 5.44
N THR A 26 3.95 -4.82 4.21
CA THR A 26 4.75 -3.92 3.36
C THR A 26 3.92 -3.37 2.20
N THR A 27 4.37 -2.25 1.64
CA THR A 27 3.76 -1.67 0.43
C THR A 27 3.65 -2.70 -0.70
N VAL A 28 4.66 -3.55 -0.87
CA VAL A 28 4.68 -4.59 -1.90
C VAL A 28 3.58 -5.62 -1.68
N GLN A 29 3.33 -6.05 -0.44
CA GLN A 29 2.27 -7.02 -0.14
C GLN A 29 0.88 -6.43 -0.43
N VAL A 30 0.64 -5.18 -0.04
CA VAL A 30 -0.63 -4.50 -0.35
C VAL A 30 -0.80 -4.30 -1.84
N ALA A 31 0.25 -3.87 -2.54
CA ALA A 31 0.20 -3.64 -3.97
C ALA A 31 -0.04 -4.93 -4.75
N ARG A 32 0.52 -6.08 -4.30
CA ARG A 32 0.22 -7.40 -4.87
C ARG A 32 -1.24 -7.79 -4.66
N ASP A 33 -1.77 -7.65 -3.44
CA ASP A 33 -3.18 -7.97 -3.18
C ASP A 33 -4.12 -7.03 -3.95
N TYR A 34 -3.72 -5.77 -4.10
CA TYR A 34 -4.49 -4.77 -4.85
C TYR A 34 -4.48 -5.00 -6.36
N GLN A 35 -3.34 -5.29 -6.99
CA GLN A 35 -3.27 -5.52 -8.44
C GLN A 35 -3.67 -6.96 -8.83
N GLY A 36 -3.52 -7.91 -7.93
CA GLY A 36 -3.63 -9.34 -8.20
C GLY A 36 -2.24 -9.96 -8.42
N ASP A 37 -2.08 -11.22 -7.99
CA ASP A 37 -0.78 -11.91 -7.88
C ASP A 37 0.00 -12.03 -9.20
N GLU A 38 -0.68 -11.84 -10.34
CA GLU A 38 -0.12 -11.98 -11.69
C GLU A 38 0.58 -10.72 -12.23
N GLN A 39 0.49 -9.58 -11.53
CA GLN A 39 1.21 -8.36 -11.95
C GLN A 39 2.56 -8.22 -11.24
N GLN A 40 3.63 -8.20 -12.03
CA GLN A 40 4.96 -7.87 -11.54
C GLN A 40 5.02 -6.38 -11.18
N LEU A 41 5.17 -6.07 -9.89
CA LEU A 41 5.32 -4.71 -9.40
C LEU A 41 6.68 -4.14 -9.78
N SER A 42 6.70 -3.00 -10.46
CA SER A 42 7.93 -2.26 -10.68
C SER A 42 8.30 -1.44 -9.44
N ALA A 43 9.55 -0.99 -9.36
CA ALA A 43 9.99 -0.06 -8.31
C ALA A 43 9.15 1.23 -8.33
N ALA A 44 8.82 1.75 -9.51
CA ALA A 44 7.96 2.91 -9.69
C ALA A 44 6.54 2.68 -9.14
N ASP A 45 5.95 1.50 -9.39
CA ASP A 45 4.64 1.14 -8.85
C ASP A 45 4.67 1.08 -7.32
N THR A 46 5.73 0.48 -6.77
CA THR A 46 5.91 0.39 -5.31
C THR A 46 6.01 1.77 -4.68
N GLN A 47 6.77 2.70 -5.27
CA GLN A 47 6.86 4.08 -4.78
C GLN A 47 5.53 4.83 -4.90
N HIS A 48 4.78 4.59 -5.98
CA HIS A 48 3.46 5.18 -6.16
C HIS A 48 2.48 4.67 -5.08
N PHE A 49 2.44 3.36 -4.83
CA PHE A 49 1.63 2.77 -3.75
C PHE A 49 2.06 3.25 -2.37
N GLU A 50 3.35 3.44 -2.13
CA GLU A 50 3.81 3.97 -0.86
C GLU A 50 3.28 5.40 -0.65
N ALA A 51 3.36 6.25 -1.67
CA ALA A 51 2.82 7.60 -1.59
C ALA A 51 1.30 7.60 -1.34
N LEU A 52 0.56 6.67 -1.95
CA LEU A 52 -0.88 6.51 -1.71
C LEU A 52 -1.18 6.05 -0.30
N LEU A 53 -0.49 5.02 0.19
CA LEU A 53 -0.66 4.53 1.56
C LEU A 53 -0.33 5.63 2.57
N ARG A 54 0.73 6.42 2.34
CA ARG A 54 1.05 7.60 3.18
C ARG A 54 -0.05 8.64 3.14
N ARG A 55 -0.55 8.97 1.94
CA ARG A 55 -1.63 9.96 1.74
C ARG A 55 -2.92 9.54 2.45
N HIS A 56 -3.25 8.26 2.43
CA HIS A 56 -4.51 7.71 2.93
C HIS A 56 -4.36 6.97 4.27
N ALA A 57 -3.19 7.03 4.91
CA ALA A 57 -2.88 6.28 6.13
C ALA A 57 -3.94 6.49 7.23
N ALA A 58 -4.32 7.75 7.47
CA ALA A 58 -5.34 8.10 8.45
C ALA A 58 -6.74 7.53 8.12
N LEU A 59 -7.10 7.44 6.84
CA LEU A 59 -8.40 6.89 6.38
C LEU A 59 -8.43 5.36 6.38
N LEU A 60 -7.25 4.76 6.25
CA LEU A 60 -7.05 3.31 6.29
C LEU A 60 -6.83 2.82 7.73
N GLY A 61 -6.62 3.73 8.68
CA GLY A 61 -6.28 3.38 10.06
C GLY A 61 -4.94 2.66 10.13
N ILE A 62 -3.93 3.15 9.39
CA ILE A 62 -2.59 2.56 9.38
C ILE A 62 -1.53 3.63 9.65
N ALA A 63 -0.37 3.20 10.12
CA ALA A 63 0.80 4.06 10.27
C ALA A 63 2.04 3.42 9.65
N PRO A 64 2.93 4.21 9.02
CA PRO A 64 4.23 3.74 8.60
C PRO A 64 5.12 3.54 9.83
N GLN A 65 5.62 2.33 10.01
CA GLN A 65 6.67 2.01 10.95
C GLN A 65 8.02 2.21 10.26
N VAL A 66 8.73 3.27 10.63
CA VAL A 66 10.09 3.54 10.16
C VAL A 66 11.05 2.52 10.79
N SER A 67 11.30 1.42 10.08
CA SER A 67 12.44 0.55 10.40
C SER A 67 13.72 1.30 10.05
N GLY A 68 14.48 1.70 11.07
CA GLY A 68 15.63 2.63 10.98
C GLY A 68 16.84 2.19 10.14
N THR A 69 16.70 1.18 9.28
CA THR A 69 17.76 0.60 8.47
C THR A 69 17.41 0.65 6.98
N GLY A 70 17.02 1.82 6.45
CA GLY A 70 16.91 2.10 5.00
C GLY A 70 16.10 1.08 4.17
N GLY A 71 15.24 0.30 4.82
CA GLY A 71 14.53 -0.84 4.24
C GLY A 71 13.13 -0.47 3.79
N ALA A 72 12.42 -1.44 3.21
CA ALA A 72 11.04 -1.29 2.77
C ALA A 72 10.15 -0.76 3.91
N THR A 73 9.33 0.25 3.61
CA THR A 73 8.36 0.82 4.57
C THR A 73 7.41 -0.27 5.05
N VAL A 74 7.44 -0.52 6.35
CA VAL A 74 6.49 -1.41 7.02
C VAL A 74 5.31 -0.58 7.49
N TRP A 75 4.12 -1.13 7.37
CA TRP A 75 2.86 -0.53 7.73
C TRP A 75 2.21 -1.38 8.80
N GLN A 76 1.52 -0.74 9.74
CA GLN A 76 0.77 -1.43 10.76
C GLN A 76 -0.59 -0.77 10.93
N ALA A 77 -1.63 -1.58 11.15
CA ALA A 77 -2.94 -1.07 11.52
C ALA A 77 -2.89 -0.42 12.91
N LEU A 78 -3.52 0.74 12.99
CA LEU A 78 -3.86 1.46 14.21
C LEU A 78 -5.18 0.85 14.71
N SER A 79 -5.08 -0.25 15.46
CA SER A 79 -6.20 -0.85 16.18
C SER A 79 -6.61 -0.01 17.38
#